data_AF-A0A7Y9N4L3-F1
#
_entry.id   AF-A0A7Y9N4L3-F1
#
_cell.length_a   1.000
_cell.length_b   1.000
_cell.length_c   1.000
_cell.angle_alpha   90.00
_cell.angle_beta   90.00
_cell.angle_gamma   90.00
#
_symmetry.space_group_name_H-M   'P 1'
#
loop_
_entity.id
_entity.type
_entity.pdbx_description
1 polymer ?
#
loop_
_entity_poly.entity_id
_entity_poly.type
_entity_poly.pdbx_seq_one_letter_code
_entity_poly.pdbx_strand_id
1 'polypeptide(L)' 'MQVSMLSVAITAAALFGVAEIANWRRNNRRDVEQVGFMPWRGIALASAAVALFAAAFALKP' A
#
# COMPACT_ATOMS: atom_id res chain seq x y z
N MET A 1 -0.09 17.77 -17.29
CA MET A 1 -1.05 16.69 -16.95
C MET A 1 -1.56 16.98 -15.53
N GLN A 2 -2.86 17.22 -15.36
CA GLN A 2 -3.44 17.50 -14.03
C GLN A 2 -3.71 16.17 -13.32
N VAL A 3 -3.00 15.91 -12.22
CA VAL A 3 -3.17 14.69 -11.42
C VAL A 3 -4.43 14.85 -10.55
N SER A 4 -5.38 13.93 -10.67
CA SER A 4 -6.61 13.93 -9.87
C SER A 4 -6.40 13.24 -8.53
N MET A 5 -7.01 13.75 -7.45
CA MET A 5 -6.94 13.11 -6.13
C MET A 5 -7.52 11.68 -6.15
N LEU A 6 -8.47 11.39 -7.03
CA LEU A 6 -8.95 10.02 -7.27
C LEU A 6 -7.87 9.12 -7.87
N SER A 7 -7.09 9.62 -8.84
CA SER A 7 -5.99 8.82 -9.39
C SER A 7 -4.93 8.51 -8.33
N VAL A 8 -4.64 9.46 -7.43
CA VAL A 8 -3.72 9.23 -6.30
C VAL A 8 -4.27 8.17 -5.34
N ALA A 9 -5.56 8.23 -5.02
CA ALA A 9 -6.21 7.25 -4.14
C ALA A 9 -6.17 5.83 -4.74
N ILE A 10 -6.45 5.68 -6.04
CA ILE A 10 -6.41 4.38 -6.74
C ILE A 10 -4.99 3.81 -6.75
N THR A 11 -3.99 4.62 -7.08
CA THR A 11 -2.59 4.15 -7.08
C THR A 11 -2.12 3.77 -5.68
N ALA A 12 -2.49 4.54 -4.65
CA ALA A 12 -2.16 4.23 -3.26
C ALA A 12 -2.84 2.92 -2.78
N ALA A 13 -4.09 2.69 -3.18
CA ALA A 13 -4.80 1.44 -2.90
C ALA A 13 -4.12 0.23 -3.59
N ALA A 14 -3.67 0.38 -4.83
CA ALA A 14 -2.92 -0.66 -5.53
C ALA A 14 -1.59 -0.98 -4.83
N LEU A 15 -0.84 0.04 -4.39
CA LEU A 15 0.39 -0.12 -3.62
C LEU A 15 0.16 -0.84 -2.29
N PHE A 16 -0.93 -0.51 -1.58
CA PHE A 16 -1.35 -1.23 -0.37
C PHE A 16 -1.57 -2.71 -0.65
N GLY A 17 -2.32 -3.04 -1.71
CA GLY A 17 -2.57 -4.43 -2.10
C GLY A 17 -1.28 -5.19 -2.40
N VAL A 18 -0.34 -4.60 -3.14
CA VAL A 18 0.97 -5.21 -3.44
C VAL A 18 1.78 -5.44 -2.16
N ALA A 19 1.78 -4.47 -1.24
CA ALA A 19 2.49 -4.58 0.02
C ALA A 19 1.96 -5.73 0.89
N GLU A 20 0.64 -5.92 0.97
CA GLU A 20 0.07 -7.04 1.74
C GLU A 20 0.23 -8.38 1.03
N ILE A 21 0.17 -8.45 -0.30
CA ILE A 21 0.47 -9.69 -1.03
C ILE A 21 1.93 -10.10 -0.80
N ALA A 22 2.87 -9.14 -0.82
CA ALA A 22 4.27 -9.40 -0.53
C ALA A 22 4.49 -9.85 0.92
N ASN A 23 3.76 -9.27 1.86
CA ASN A 23 3.76 -9.66 3.27
C ASN A 23 3.17 -11.07 3.47
N TRP A 24 2.05 -11.39 2.83
CA TRP A 24 1.45 -12.74 2.84
C TRP A 24 2.41 -13.78 2.24
N ARG A 25 3.01 -13.47 1.09
CA ARG A 25 4.03 -14.32 0.46
C ARG A 25 5.27 -14.49 1.34
N ARG A 26 5.62 -13.49 2.16
CA ARG A 26 6.68 -13.58 3.16
C ARG A 26 6.30 -14.49 4.33
N ASN A 27 5.06 -14.39 4.81
CA ASN A 27 4.58 -15.18 5.94
C ASN A 27 4.34 -16.65 5.56
N ASN A 28 4.06 -16.92 4.28
CA ASN A 28 3.87 -18.27 3.74
C ASN A 28 5.16 -18.88 3.15
N ARG A 29 6.34 -18.39 3.55
CA ARG A 29 7.62 -18.97 3.09
C ARG A 29 7.85 -20.31 3.77
N ARG A 30 8.27 -21.29 2.97
CA ARG A 30 8.76 -22.60 3.44
C ARG A 30 10.13 -22.52 4.10
N ASP A 31 10.93 -21.52 3.73
CA ASP A 31 12.27 -21.27 4.25
C ASP A 31 12.26 -19.98 5.10
N VAL A 32 12.40 -20.18 6.41
CA VAL A 32 12.35 -19.14 7.45
C VAL A 32 13.67 -18.40 7.62
N GLU A 33 14.77 -18.88 7.02
CA GLU A 33 16.10 -18.29 7.22
C GLU A 33 16.39 -17.12 6.27
N GLN A 34 15.64 -16.98 5.16
CA GLN A 34 15.72 -15.80 4.29
C GLN A 34 14.91 -14.60 4.81
N VAL A 35 15.41 -13.96 5.87
CA VAL A 35 14.83 -12.74 6.45
C VAL A 35 15.44 -11.46 5.88
N GLY A 36 15.06 -11.08 4.66
CA GLY A 36 15.31 -9.71 4.18
C GLY A 36 14.51 -8.69 5.02
N PHE A 37 15.15 -7.69 5.63
CA PHE A 37 14.49 -6.68 6.48
C PHE A 37 13.69 -5.65 5.66
N MET A 38 12.67 -6.10 4.92
CA MET A 38 11.76 -5.20 4.21
C MET A 38 10.53 -4.90 5.09
N PRO A 39 10.26 -3.64 5.45
CA PRO A 39 9.16 -3.25 6.34
C PRO A 39 7.83 -3.20 5.56
N TRP A 40 7.38 -4.32 5.01
CA TRP A 40 6.17 -4.42 4.19
C TRP A 40 4.93 -3.86 4.90
N ARG A 41 4.80 -4.10 6.21
CA ARG A 41 3.70 -3.54 7.01
C ARG A 41 3.76 -2.01 7.10
N GLY A 42 4.95 -1.42 7.12
CA GLY A 42 5.12 0.03 7.10
C GLY A 42 4.68 0.64 5.76
N ILE A 43 5.02 -0.02 4.64
CA ILE A 43 4.58 0.39 3.30
C ILE A 43 3.06 0.28 3.16
N ALA A 44 2.48 -0.81 3.69
CA ALA A 44 1.03 -0.98 3.71
C ALA A 44 0.35 0.14 4.52
N LEU A 45 0.84 0.43 5.73
CA LEU A 45 0.25 1.48 6.58
C LEU A 45 0.33 2.86 5.92
N ALA A 46 1.47 3.21 5.33
CA ALA A 46 1.66 4.48 4.62
C ALA A 46 0.76 4.57 3.38
N SER A 47 0.66 3.49 2.59
CA SER A 47 -0.19 3.44 1.40
C SER A 47 -1.67 3.56 1.76
N ALA A 48 -2.10 2.90 2.84
CA ALA A 48 -3.46 3.02 3.35
C ALA A 48 -3.79 4.45 3.81
N ALA A 49 -2.87 5.09 4.54
CA ALA A 49 -3.04 6.48 4.94
C ALA A 49 -3.21 7.41 3.72
N VAL A 50 -2.32 7.30 2.74
CA VAL A 50 -2.39 8.10 1.51
C VAL A 50 -3.69 7.83 0.75
N ALA A 51 -4.11 6.57 0.62
CA ALA A 51 -5.36 6.21 -0.06
C ALA A 51 -6.58 6.83 0.62
N LEU A 52 -6.66 6.75 1.96
CA LEU A 52 -7.76 7.31 2.74
C LEU A 52 -7.79 8.83 2.68
N PHE A 53 -6.65 9.50 2.84
CA PHE A 53 -6.60 10.96 2.75
C PHE A 53 -6.89 11.46 1.34
N ALA A 54 -6.31 10.84 0.31
CA ALA A 54 -6.57 11.22 -1.08
C ALA A 54 -8.05 11.01 -1.47
N ALA A 55 -8.67 9.91 -1.02
CA ALA A 55 -10.10 9.69 -1.22
C ALA A 55 -10.94 10.73 -0.48
N ALA A 56 -10.61 11.05 0.76
CA ALA A 56 -11.33 12.06 1.54
C ALA A 56 -11.25 13.46 0.90
N PHE A 57 -10.08 13.86 0.38
CA PHE A 57 -9.93 15.12 -0.35
C PHE A 57 -10.60 15.11 -1.72
N ALA A 58 -10.67 13.96 -2.39
CA ALA A 58 -11.38 13.83 -3.66
C ALA A 58 -12.90 13.89 -3.52
N LEU A 59 -13.43 13.40 -2.38
CA LEU A 59 -14.86 13.39 -2.05
C LEU A 59 -15.31 14.69 -1.38
N LYS A 60 -14.38 15.61 -1.09
CA LYS A 60 -14.71 16.91 -0.51
C LYS A 60 -15.40 17.77 -1.59
N PRO A 61 -16.65 18.22 -1.36
CA PRO A 61 -17.36 19.11 -2.29
C PRO A 61 -16.72 20.50 -2.36
#